data_AF-A0A930H5D6-F1
#
_entry.id   AF-A0A930H5D6-F1
#
_cell.length_a   1.000
_cell.length_b   1.000
_cell.length_c   1.000
_cell.angle_alpha   90.00
_cell.angle_beta   90.00
_cell.angle_gamma   90.00
#
_symmetry.space_group_name_H-M   'P 1'
#
loop_
_entity.id
_entity.type
_entity.pdbx_description
1 polymer ?
#
loop_
_entity_poly.entity_id
_entity_poly.type
_entity_poly.pdbx_seq_one_letter_code
_entity_poly.pdbx_strand_id
1 'polypeptide(L)'
;MSKIIIGSLCTVVALGSFGLLIFVIKSLRAVDGGFGNLNLASKLLAIVLTIASLIGIATGGWFAFTNFTYKPAEKTEATEQLQAQIDKSKDGDKKYVQLIETSDYHTAGLGDLFNSYSKLGQTTIESLSGGSEKTKAFILRTVGRNLKSQEGLFTTQLKTLSGEVLKLDDGKDHLLFFADDSEYSATVLGLLHDRAKSSDGEKKLNYTIIFPTLDGTKIDQFFKANSSKIGTIEENSVVSIDSQPNQANLSIYSIATQEYHVTDLPSYVAIDKTGVVSLAGVGTIIDSEQKLTDWLNSAFYTKNKLYNEIERGVDKDKKGAASDSATTSSTETKSENKETTPTTSGTGGQ
;
A
#
# COMPACT_ATOMS: atom_id res chain seq x y z
N MET A 1 30.15 -32.31 -19.72
CA MET A 1 30.70 -31.76 -20.99
C MET A 1 31.05 -30.29 -20.72
N SER A 2 32.32 -29.88 -20.82
CA SER A 2 32.77 -28.54 -20.40
C SER A 2 32.02 -27.43 -21.15
N LYS A 3 31.68 -26.31 -20.49
CA LYS A 3 31.03 -25.13 -21.10
C LYS A 3 31.79 -24.63 -22.34
N ILE A 4 33.11 -24.84 -22.36
CA ILE A 4 33.99 -24.54 -23.48
C ILE A 4 33.64 -25.40 -24.70
N ILE A 5 33.37 -26.69 -24.52
CA ILE A 5 33.04 -27.63 -25.61
C ILE A 5 31.70 -27.26 -26.25
N ILE A 6 30.70 -26.92 -25.43
CA ILE A 6 29.37 -26.49 -25.90
C ILE A 6 29.48 -25.14 -26.61
N GLY A 7 30.24 -24.20 -26.04
CA GLY A 7 30.49 -22.91 -26.64
C GLY A 7 31.19 -23.01 -28.00
N SER A 8 32.26 -23.82 -28.10
CA SER A 8 32.96 -24.06 -29.37
C SER A 8 32.04 -24.70 -30.41
N LEU A 9 31.19 -25.65 -30.01
CA LEU A 9 30.22 -26.27 -30.92
C LEU A 9 29.22 -25.24 -31.45
N CYS A 10 28.69 -24.36 -30.61
CA CYS A 10 27.78 -23.28 -31.01
C CYS A 10 28.44 -22.24 -31.92
N THR A 11 29.71 -21.88 -31.69
CA THR A 11 30.46 -20.99 -32.57
C THR A 11 30.70 -21.61 -33.94
N VAL A 12 31.00 -22.91 -34.00
CA VAL A 12 31.16 -23.65 -35.27
C VAL A 12 29.83 -23.69 -36.02
N VAL A 13 28.70 -23.91 -35.34
CA VAL A 13 27.36 -23.87 -35.95
C VAL A 13 27.03 -22.47 -36.49
N ALA A 14 27.37 -21.40 -35.78
CA ALA A 14 27.16 -20.02 -36.24
C ALA A 14 28.00 -19.70 -37.49
N LEU A 15 29.29 -20.05 -37.48
CA LEU A 15 30.19 -19.83 -38.63
C LEU A 15 29.78 -20.68 -39.84
N GLY A 16 29.39 -21.93 -39.64
CA GLY A 16 28.86 -22.79 -40.70
C GLY A 16 27.56 -22.25 -41.30
N SER A 17 26.66 -21.74 -40.45
CA SER A 17 25.40 -21.10 -40.88
C SER A 17 25.67 -19.82 -41.68
N PHE A 18 26.65 -19.02 -41.27
CA PHE A 18 27.07 -17.82 -42.00
C PHE A 18 27.69 -18.17 -43.36
N GLY A 19 28.53 -19.21 -43.43
CA GLY A 19 29.05 -19.73 -44.70
C GLY A 19 27.95 -20.19 -45.65
N LEU A 20 26.91 -20.86 -45.11
CA LEU A 20 25.74 -21.28 -45.87
C LEU A 20 24.91 -20.10 -46.39
N LEU A 21 24.80 -19.01 -45.61
CA LEU A 21 24.14 -17.77 -46.05
C LEU A 21 24.87 -17.15 -47.24
N ILE A 22 26.19 -17.03 -47.13
CA ILE A 22 27.04 -16.47 -48.20
C ILE A 22 26.94 -17.34 -49.45
N PHE A 23 26.94 -18.67 -49.29
CA PHE A 23 26.76 -19.61 -50.39
C PHE A 23 25.42 -19.41 -51.10
N VAL A 24 24.31 -19.33 -50.35
CA VAL A 24 22.97 -19.08 -50.92
C VAL A 24 22.97 -17.74 -51.66
N ILE A 25 23.47 -16.66 -51.06
CA ILE A 25 23.51 -15.32 -51.70
C ILE A 25 24.37 -15.34 -52.98
N LYS A 26 25.53 -16.01 -52.96
CA LYS A 26 26.43 -16.09 -54.12
C LYS A 26 25.83 -16.94 -55.23
N SER A 27 25.21 -18.07 -54.90
CA SER A 27 24.50 -18.92 -55.87
C SER A 27 23.29 -18.21 -56.49
N LEU A 28 22.60 -17.36 -55.73
CA LEU A 28 21.52 -16.51 -56.25
C LEU A 28 22.00 -15.38 -57.16
N ARG A 29 23.25 -14.89 -56.98
CA ARG A 29 23.85 -13.85 -57.82
C ARG A 29 24.52 -14.40 -59.09
N ALA A 30 24.94 -15.66 -59.09
CA ALA A 30 25.66 -16.28 -60.22
C ALA A 30 24.73 -16.84 -61.32
N VAL A 31 23.41 -16.85 -61.10
CA VAL A 31 22.41 -17.23 -62.10
C VAL A 31 21.98 -15.97 -62.85
N ASP A 32 22.10 -15.96 -64.18
CA ASP A 32 21.61 -14.86 -65.02
C ASP A 32 20.10 -14.64 -64.79
N GLY A 33 19.75 -13.46 -64.28
CA GLY A 33 18.38 -13.08 -63.88
C GLY A 33 18.04 -13.29 -62.39
N GLY A 34 18.98 -13.78 -61.58
CA GLY A 34 18.88 -13.82 -60.12
C GLY A 34 17.77 -14.72 -59.56
N PHE A 35 17.35 -14.46 -58.32
CA PHE A 35 16.27 -15.20 -57.62
C PHE A 35 14.96 -15.27 -58.42
N GLY A 36 14.68 -14.26 -59.24
CA GLY A 36 13.47 -14.18 -60.08
C GLY A 36 13.36 -15.30 -61.10
N ASN A 37 14.49 -15.79 -61.62
CA ASN A 37 14.56 -16.77 -62.71
C ASN A 37 14.61 -18.24 -62.23
N LEU A 38 14.55 -18.47 -60.91
CA LEU A 38 14.51 -19.81 -60.34
C LEU A 38 13.13 -20.45 -60.47
N ASN A 39 13.12 -21.78 -60.68
CA ASN A 39 11.89 -22.57 -60.59
C ASN A 39 11.38 -22.60 -59.13
N LEU A 40 10.07 -22.83 -58.96
CA LEU A 40 9.36 -22.72 -57.67
C LEU A 40 10.02 -23.55 -56.54
N ALA A 41 10.42 -24.79 -56.83
CA ALA A 41 11.08 -25.67 -55.86
C ALA A 41 12.42 -25.10 -55.37
N SER A 42 13.22 -24.52 -56.27
CA SER A 42 14.51 -23.91 -55.93
C SER A 42 14.34 -22.61 -55.14
N LYS A 43 13.27 -21.85 -55.41
CA LYS A 43 12.89 -20.66 -54.61
C LYS A 43 12.53 -21.04 -53.18
N LEU A 44 11.68 -22.06 -53.00
CA LEU A 44 11.30 -22.55 -51.68
C LEU A 44 12.52 -23.08 -50.90
N LEU A 45 13.38 -23.84 -51.56
CA LEU A 45 14.61 -24.34 -50.94
C LEU A 45 15.55 -23.19 -50.50
N ALA A 46 15.73 -22.17 -51.34
CA ALA A 46 16.55 -21.01 -51.02
C ALA A 46 15.98 -20.22 -49.83
N ILE A 47 14.66 -20.04 -49.75
CA ILE A 47 13.99 -19.38 -48.62
C ILE A 47 14.23 -20.17 -47.32
N VAL A 48 13.99 -21.49 -47.34
CA VAL A 48 14.16 -22.35 -46.16
C VAL A 48 15.62 -22.35 -45.67
N LEU A 49 16.59 -22.46 -46.59
CA LEU A 49 18.02 -22.42 -46.25
C LEU A 49 18.44 -21.06 -45.68
N THR A 50 17.87 -19.97 -46.18
CA THR A 50 18.14 -18.61 -45.68
C THR A 50 17.60 -18.44 -44.25
N ILE A 51 16.37 -18.88 -44.00
CA ILE A 51 15.74 -18.83 -42.67
C ILE A 51 16.51 -19.69 -41.66
N ALA A 52 16.84 -20.94 -42.02
CA ALA A 52 17.60 -21.84 -41.17
C ALA A 52 19.00 -21.28 -40.84
N SER A 53 19.66 -20.64 -41.81
CA SER A 53 20.94 -19.97 -41.61
C SER A 53 20.85 -18.77 -40.67
N LEU A 54 19.84 -17.90 -40.83
CA LEU A 54 19.60 -16.76 -39.94
C LEU A 54 19.34 -17.20 -38.50
N ILE A 55 18.56 -18.26 -38.30
CA ILE A 55 18.31 -18.83 -36.97
C ILE A 55 19.61 -19.38 -36.36
N GLY A 56 20.43 -20.09 -37.15
CA GLY A 56 21.72 -20.61 -36.71
C GLY A 56 22.72 -19.50 -36.32
N ILE A 57 22.74 -18.39 -37.05
CA ILE A 57 23.57 -17.22 -36.72
C ILE A 57 23.07 -16.54 -35.43
N ALA A 58 21.77 -16.29 -35.30
CA ALA A 58 21.21 -15.59 -34.15
C ALA A 58 21.36 -16.39 -32.85
N THR A 59 21.01 -17.68 -32.87
CA THR A 59 21.07 -18.55 -31.69
C THR A 59 22.52 -18.91 -31.32
N GLY A 60 23.36 -19.25 -32.30
CA GLY A 60 24.77 -19.56 -32.06
C GLY A 60 25.58 -18.33 -31.61
N GLY A 61 25.29 -17.15 -32.19
CA GLY A 61 25.90 -15.88 -31.79
C GLY A 61 25.52 -15.43 -30.39
N TRP A 62 24.22 -15.51 -30.04
CA TRP A 62 23.73 -15.19 -28.69
C TRP A 62 24.34 -16.09 -27.62
N PHE A 63 24.44 -17.39 -27.89
CA PHE A 63 25.02 -18.35 -26.95
C PHE A 63 26.53 -18.18 -26.78
N ALA A 64 27.25 -17.84 -27.85
CA ALA A 64 28.69 -17.56 -27.78
C ALA A 64 28.98 -16.28 -26.98
N PHE A 65 28.20 -15.21 -27.18
CA PHE A 65 28.34 -13.95 -26.45
C PHE A 65 28.11 -14.12 -24.94
N THR A 66 27.04 -14.84 -24.57
CA THR A 66 26.67 -15.08 -23.16
C THR A 66 27.65 -15.99 -22.42
N ASN A 67 28.35 -16.90 -23.10
CA ASN A 67 29.25 -17.85 -22.44
C ASN A 67 30.75 -17.48 -22.49
N PHE A 68 31.19 -16.71 -23.50
CA PHE A 68 32.61 -16.34 -23.64
C PHE A 68 32.91 -14.89 -23.30
N THR A 69 31.95 -13.98 -23.43
CA THR A 69 32.18 -12.53 -23.27
C THR A 69 31.46 -11.95 -22.06
N TYR A 70 30.30 -12.50 -21.70
CA TYR A 70 29.55 -12.03 -20.55
C TYR A 70 30.13 -12.59 -19.24
N LYS A 71 30.84 -11.74 -18.50
CA LYS A 71 31.08 -11.95 -17.07
C LYS A 71 29.91 -11.29 -16.32
N PRO A 72 29.10 -12.02 -15.53
CA PRO A 72 28.13 -11.37 -14.66
C PRO A 72 28.89 -10.43 -13.71
N ALA A 73 28.35 -9.23 -13.50
CA ALA A 73 28.96 -8.25 -12.59
C ALA A 73 29.11 -8.88 -11.19
N GLU A 74 30.28 -8.71 -10.57
CA GLU A 74 30.49 -9.13 -9.19
C GLU A 74 29.51 -8.40 -8.27
N LYS A 75 28.69 -9.17 -7.54
CA LYS A 75 27.79 -8.64 -6.53
C LYS A 75 28.64 -8.13 -5.36
N THR A 76 28.77 -6.81 -5.26
CA THR A 76 29.30 -6.12 -4.09
C THR A 76 28.13 -5.61 -3.24
N GLU A 77 28.31 -5.40 -1.93
CA GLU A 77 27.23 -4.89 -1.04
C GLU A 77 26.61 -3.58 -1.57
N ALA A 78 27.42 -2.73 -2.22
CA ALA A 78 26.95 -1.51 -2.86
C ALA A 78 26.02 -1.78 -4.06
N THR A 79 26.26 -2.84 -4.83
CA THR A 79 25.39 -3.23 -5.95
C THR A 79 24.13 -3.94 -5.47
N GLU A 80 24.13 -4.63 -4.33
CA GLU A 80 22.90 -5.15 -3.72
C GLU A 80 22.04 -4.03 -3.14
N GLN A 81 22.64 -3.00 -2.53
CA GLN A 81 21.91 -1.83 -2.06
C GLN A 81 21.33 -1.00 -3.22
N LEU A 82 22.10 -0.82 -4.30
CA LEU A 82 21.62 -0.18 -5.52
C LEU A 82 20.53 -1.02 -6.20
N GLN A 83 20.68 -2.35 -6.26
CA GLN A 83 19.66 -3.24 -6.81
C GLN A 83 18.39 -3.22 -5.95
N ALA A 84 18.50 -3.19 -4.62
CA ALA A 84 17.36 -3.05 -3.72
C ALA A 84 16.65 -1.69 -3.86
N GLN A 85 17.40 -0.60 -4.10
CA GLN A 85 16.82 0.70 -4.41
C GLN A 85 16.17 0.74 -5.80
N ILE A 86 16.78 0.08 -6.79
CA ILE A 86 16.25 -0.06 -8.15
C ILE A 86 15.00 -0.95 -8.14
N ASP A 87 14.97 -2.02 -7.34
CA ASP A 87 13.81 -2.92 -7.22
C ASP A 87 12.68 -2.26 -6.42
N LYS A 88 13.00 -1.48 -5.37
CA LYS A 88 12.02 -0.59 -4.70
C LYS A 88 11.39 0.46 -5.62
N SER A 89 12.12 0.90 -6.64
CA SER A 89 11.61 1.87 -7.62
C SER A 89 10.94 1.21 -8.82
N LYS A 90 11.26 -0.07 -9.10
CA LYS A 90 10.67 -0.91 -10.16
C LYS A 90 9.42 -1.67 -9.76
N ASP A 91 8.98 -1.62 -8.50
CA ASP A 91 7.63 -2.05 -8.16
C ASP A 91 6.65 -1.18 -8.97
N GLY A 92 6.21 -1.75 -10.09
CA GLY A 92 5.02 -1.32 -10.82
C GLY A 92 3.83 -1.46 -9.90
N ASP A 93 2.76 -0.70 -10.18
CA ASP A 93 1.54 -0.58 -9.39
C ASP A 93 1.15 -1.87 -8.67
N LYS A 94 1.70 -2.06 -7.46
CA LYS A 94 1.39 -3.20 -6.61
C LYS A 94 -0.06 -3.02 -6.23
N LYS A 95 -0.93 -3.86 -6.78
CA LYS A 95 -2.32 -3.90 -6.36
C LYS A 95 -2.32 -4.24 -4.87
N TYR A 96 -2.81 -3.30 -4.05
CA TYR A 96 -2.87 -3.50 -2.61
C TYR A 96 -3.65 -4.78 -2.27
N VAL A 97 -3.10 -5.56 -1.34
CA VAL A 97 -3.74 -6.72 -0.75
C VAL A 97 -3.86 -6.44 0.73
N GLN A 98 -5.07 -6.47 1.27
CA GLN A 98 -5.31 -6.30 2.70
C GLN A 98 -4.75 -7.52 3.45
N LEU A 99 -3.72 -7.28 4.27
CA LEU A 99 -3.05 -8.33 5.06
C LEU A 99 -3.53 -8.37 6.52
N ILE A 100 -4.12 -7.29 7.02
CA ILE A 100 -4.71 -7.19 8.36
C ILE A 100 -6.22 -7.41 8.20
N GLU A 101 -6.80 -8.34 8.94
CA GLU A 101 -8.24 -8.59 8.88
C GLU A 101 -9.02 -7.41 9.46
N THR A 102 -10.26 -7.19 9.00
CA THR A 102 -11.07 -6.06 9.51
C THR A 102 -11.31 -6.17 11.02
N SER A 103 -11.52 -7.38 11.53
CA SER A 103 -11.62 -7.70 12.96
C SER A 103 -10.41 -7.20 13.75
N ASP A 104 -9.19 -7.41 13.25
CA ASP A 104 -7.96 -7.02 13.92
C ASP A 104 -7.82 -5.51 14.05
N TYR A 105 -8.29 -4.74 13.08
CA TYR A 105 -8.37 -3.29 13.21
C TYR A 105 -9.25 -2.86 14.40
N HIS A 106 -10.21 -3.68 14.83
CA HIS A 106 -11.05 -3.41 16.01
C HIS A 106 -10.47 -4.00 17.30
N THR A 107 -9.86 -5.18 17.26
CA THR A 107 -9.52 -5.95 18.47
C THR A 107 -8.03 -6.03 18.81
N ALA A 108 -7.14 -5.87 17.81
CA ALA A 108 -5.70 -6.02 18.05
C ALA A 108 -5.13 -4.91 18.94
N GLY A 109 -4.02 -5.21 19.62
CA GLY A 109 -3.26 -4.20 20.33
C GLY A 109 -2.55 -3.24 19.36
N LEU A 110 -2.42 -1.96 19.72
CA LEU A 110 -1.72 -0.97 18.88
C LEU A 110 -0.27 -1.38 18.59
N GLY A 111 0.41 -2.06 19.52
CA GLY A 111 1.75 -2.60 19.31
C GLY A 111 1.78 -3.69 18.24
N ASP A 112 0.76 -4.56 18.19
CA ASP A 112 0.68 -5.62 17.18
C ASP A 112 0.38 -5.05 15.80
N LEU A 113 -0.53 -4.06 15.72
CA LEU A 113 -0.77 -3.30 14.50
C LEU A 113 0.47 -2.55 14.05
N PHE A 114 1.21 -1.90 14.96
CA PHE A 114 2.44 -1.19 14.60
C PHE A 114 3.53 -2.13 14.08
N ASN A 115 3.63 -3.32 14.68
CA ASN A 115 4.60 -4.35 14.29
C ASN A 115 4.25 -5.04 12.96
N SER A 116 3.05 -4.84 12.40
CA SER A 116 2.69 -5.35 11.08
C SER A 116 3.35 -4.57 9.94
N TYR A 117 3.76 -3.33 10.21
CA TYR A 117 4.45 -2.46 9.28
C TYR A 117 5.95 -2.77 9.20
N SER A 118 6.53 -2.55 8.03
CA SER A 118 7.97 -2.52 7.80
C SER A 118 8.65 -1.48 8.72
N LYS A 119 9.99 -1.57 8.87
CA LYS A 119 10.75 -0.55 9.61
C LYS A 119 10.54 0.86 9.03
N LEU A 120 10.42 0.97 7.70
CA LEU A 120 10.17 2.24 7.03
C LEU A 120 8.76 2.75 7.38
N GLY A 121 7.74 1.89 7.29
CA GLY A 121 6.37 2.21 7.68
C GLY A 121 6.25 2.67 9.13
N GLN A 122 6.94 2.01 10.06
CA GLN A 122 6.99 2.39 11.47
C GLN A 122 7.57 3.80 11.66
N THR A 123 8.72 4.11 11.03
CA THR A 123 9.31 5.45 11.06
C THR A 123 8.41 6.50 10.41
N THR A 124 7.74 6.16 9.30
CA THR A 124 6.79 7.04 8.64
C THR A 124 5.58 7.34 9.54
N ILE A 125 5.03 6.35 10.24
CA ILE A 125 3.93 6.54 11.20
C ILE A 125 4.36 7.47 12.33
N GLU A 126 5.55 7.27 12.90
CA GLU A 126 6.07 8.14 13.96
C GLU A 126 6.21 9.59 13.49
N SER A 127 6.78 9.79 12.29
CA SER A 127 6.90 11.12 11.67
C SER A 127 5.53 11.77 11.43
N LEU A 128 4.60 11.06 10.78
CA LEU A 128 3.26 11.55 10.47
C LEU A 128 2.41 11.80 11.72
N SER A 129 2.68 11.08 12.81
CA SER A 129 1.99 11.28 14.08
C SER A 129 2.40 12.57 14.79
N GLY A 130 3.57 13.13 14.47
CA GLY A 130 4.10 14.30 15.18
C GLY A 130 4.29 14.08 16.69
N GLY A 131 4.44 12.83 17.13
CA GLY A 131 4.51 12.45 18.55
C GLY A 131 3.15 12.32 19.25
N SER A 132 2.03 12.49 18.52
CA SER A 132 0.69 12.28 19.07
C SER A 132 0.32 10.79 19.07
N GLU A 133 0.20 10.21 20.27
CA GLU A 133 -0.29 8.83 20.43
C GLU A 133 -1.71 8.64 19.87
N LYS A 134 -2.55 9.68 19.93
CA LYS A 134 -3.90 9.65 19.35
C LYS A 134 -3.85 9.51 17.83
N THR A 135 -3.02 10.32 17.18
CA THR A 135 -2.82 10.26 15.73
C THR A 135 -2.21 8.93 15.31
N LYS A 136 -1.19 8.46 16.04
CA LYS A 136 -0.57 7.15 15.81
C LYS A 136 -1.59 6.03 15.91
N ALA A 137 -2.40 6.01 16.98
CA ALA A 137 -3.46 5.03 17.16
C ALA A 137 -4.46 5.08 16.02
N PHE A 138 -4.90 6.27 15.61
CA PHE A 138 -5.87 6.44 14.54
C PHE A 138 -5.33 5.97 13.18
N ILE A 139 -4.07 6.28 12.86
CA ILE A 139 -3.40 5.76 11.65
C ILE A 139 -3.43 4.22 11.66
N LEU A 140 -3.02 3.60 12.77
CA LEU A 140 -2.94 2.14 12.89
C LEU A 140 -4.30 1.44 12.81
N ARG A 141 -5.36 2.11 13.25
CA ARG A 141 -6.75 1.58 13.26
C ARG A 141 -7.47 1.75 11.93
N THR A 142 -6.93 2.57 11.01
CA THR A 142 -7.68 3.00 9.83
C THR A 142 -6.93 2.75 8.52
N VAL A 143 -5.61 2.96 8.47
CA VAL A 143 -4.82 2.83 7.22
C VAL A 143 -4.73 1.39 6.74
N GLY A 144 -4.93 1.18 5.44
CA GLY A 144 -4.93 -0.14 4.79
C GLY A 144 -6.31 -0.81 4.75
N ARG A 145 -7.33 -0.21 5.35
CA ARG A 145 -8.69 -0.76 5.27
C ARG A 145 -9.26 -0.57 3.87
N ASN A 146 -9.72 -1.65 3.28
CA ASN A 146 -10.30 -1.65 1.93
C ASN A 146 -11.83 -1.58 2.00
N LEU A 147 -12.40 -0.49 1.47
CA LEU A 147 -13.85 -0.29 1.44
C LEU A 147 -14.58 -1.28 0.51
N LYS A 148 -13.86 -1.87 -0.45
CA LYS A 148 -14.38 -2.89 -1.37
C LYS A 148 -14.17 -4.33 -0.86
N SER A 149 -13.83 -4.51 0.42
CA SER A 149 -13.64 -5.84 0.98
C SER A 149 -14.93 -6.66 0.86
N GLN A 150 -14.78 -7.96 0.62
CA GLN A 150 -15.92 -8.89 0.46
C GLN A 150 -16.73 -9.07 1.75
N GLU A 151 -16.27 -8.48 2.86
CA GLU A 151 -16.89 -8.58 4.17
C GLU A 151 -18.11 -7.67 4.31
N GLY A 152 -18.29 -6.68 3.42
CA GLY A 152 -19.50 -5.84 3.37
C GLY A 152 -19.72 -4.96 4.62
N LEU A 153 -18.66 -4.72 5.40
CA LEU A 153 -18.73 -4.05 6.71
C LEU A 153 -18.64 -2.52 6.62
N PHE A 154 -18.32 -1.96 5.46
CA PHE A 154 -18.12 -0.52 5.30
C PHE A 154 -19.27 0.14 4.57
N THR A 155 -19.66 1.30 5.09
CA THR A 155 -20.55 2.22 4.40
C THR A 155 -19.81 2.82 3.20
N THR A 156 -20.18 2.40 2.00
CA THR A 156 -19.63 2.95 0.75
C THR A 156 -20.42 4.14 0.21
N GLN A 157 -21.57 4.45 0.80
CA GLN A 157 -22.45 5.53 0.37
C GLN A 157 -22.85 6.42 1.54
N LEU A 158 -22.62 7.72 1.41
CA LEU A 158 -23.06 8.73 2.37
C LEU A 158 -24.09 9.64 1.71
N LYS A 159 -25.17 9.94 2.44
CA LYS A 159 -26.14 10.94 2.00
C LYS A 159 -25.83 12.28 2.66
N THR A 160 -25.79 13.35 1.88
CA THR A 160 -25.58 14.72 2.38
C THR A 160 -26.89 15.34 2.85
N LEU A 161 -26.78 16.46 3.56
CA LEU A 161 -27.92 17.31 3.93
C LEU A 161 -28.66 17.89 2.71
N SER A 162 -27.96 18.10 1.59
CA SER A 162 -28.57 18.52 0.32
C SER A 162 -29.31 17.37 -0.40
N GLY A 163 -29.20 16.14 0.11
CA GLY A 163 -29.83 14.95 -0.47
C GLY A 163 -28.99 14.26 -1.55
N GLU A 164 -27.78 14.75 -1.82
CA GLU A 164 -26.81 14.08 -2.70
C GLU A 164 -26.36 12.75 -2.08
N VAL A 165 -26.16 11.73 -2.92
CA VAL A 165 -25.59 10.45 -2.51
C VAL A 165 -24.15 10.37 -3.01
N LEU A 166 -23.21 10.46 -2.08
CA LEU A 166 -21.77 10.36 -2.31
C LEU A 166 -21.37 8.89 -2.28
N LYS A 167 -20.64 8.44 -3.31
CA LYS A 167 -20.07 7.09 -3.39
C LYS A 167 -18.57 7.17 -3.11
N LEU A 168 -18.12 6.55 -2.02
CA LEU A 168 -16.73 6.56 -1.58
C LEU A 168 -15.85 5.58 -2.37
N ASP A 169 -16.47 4.69 -3.14
CA ASP A 169 -15.81 3.63 -3.91
C ASP A 169 -15.80 3.88 -5.43
N ASP A 170 -16.10 5.12 -5.85
CA ASP A 170 -16.31 5.56 -7.24
C ASP A 170 -15.02 5.68 -8.09
N GLY A 171 -13.86 5.34 -7.52
CA GLY A 171 -12.57 5.39 -8.21
C GLY A 171 -11.88 6.76 -8.18
N LYS A 172 -12.31 7.66 -7.29
CA LYS A 172 -11.65 8.95 -7.04
C LYS A 172 -11.01 8.99 -5.66
N ASP A 173 -10.10 9.94 -5.48
CA ASP A 173 -9.59 10.29 -4.16
C ASP A 173 -10.66 11.06 -3.37
N HIS A 174 -10.90 10.64 -2.14
CA HIS A 174 -11.87 11.22 -1.20
C HIS A 174 -11.19 11.55 0.13
N LEU A 175 -11.43 12.76 0.64
CA LEU A 175 -11.08 13.15 2.00
C LEU A 175 -12.34 13.24 2.85
N LEU A 176 -12.44 12.41 3.88
CA LEU A 176 -13.46 12.56 4.91
C LEU A 176 -12.90 13.42 6.04
N PHE A 177 -13.54 14.56 6.29
CA PHE A 177 -13.20 15.45 7.40
C PHE A 177 -14.28 15.37 8.46
N PHE A 178 -13.99 14.71 9.57
CA PHE A 178 -14.84 14.61 10.74
C PHE A 178 -14.67 15.88 11.57
N ALA A 179 -15.67 16.75 11.52
CA ALA A 179 -15.62 18.11 12.07
C ALA A 179 -16.38 18.24 13.39
N ASP A 180 -16.01 19.26 14.15
CA ASP A 180 -16.77 19.85 15.25
C ASP A 180 -17.03 21.35 15.00
N ASP A 181 -17.61 22.05 15.96
CA ASP A 181 -17.88 23.49 15.89
C ASP A 181 -16.70 24.37 16.36
N SER A 182 -15.48 23.81 16.42
CA SER A 182 -14.30 24.54 16.88
C SER A 182 -13.74 25.51 15.82
N GLU A 183 -12.99 26.52 16.27
CA GLU A 183 -12.24 27.43 15.40
C GLU A 183 -11.18 26.69 14.56
N TYR A 184 -10.62 25.62 15.12
CA TYR A 184 -9.66 24.81 14.39
C TYR A 184 -10.34 24.07 13.23
N SER A 185 -11.53 23.49 13.42
CA SER A 185 -12.33 22.92 12.33
C SER A 185 -12.63 23.94 11.24
N ALA A 186 -13.00 25.17 11.60
CA ALA A 186 -13.22 26.26 10.64
C ALA A 186 -11.94 26.62 9.86
N THR A 187 -10.79 26.60 10.52
CA THR A 187 -9.48 26.87 9.89
C THR A 187 -9.15 25.82 8.84
N VAL A 188 -9.25 24.52 9.17
CA VAL A 188 -8.98 23.44 8.23
C VAL A 188 -9.97 23.45 7.07
N LEU A 189 -11.25 23.66 7.34
CA LEU A 189 -12.28 23.75 6.31
C LEU A 189 -12.03 24.92 5.35
N GLY A 190 -11.52 26.06 5.83
CA GLY A 190 -11.11 27.16 4.96
C GLY A 190 -10.00 26.75 3.99
N LEU A 191 -8.96 26.06 4.48
CA LEU A 191 -7.88 25.54 3.64
C LEU A 191 -8.40 24.53 2.61
N LEU A 192 -9.30 23.62 3.00
CA LEU A 192 -9.91 22.63 2.10
C LEU A 192 -10.80 23.31 1.05
N HIS A 193 -11.58 24.31 1.45
CA HIS A 193 -12.47 25.06 0.57
C HIS A 193 -11.67 25.81 -0.51
N ASP A 194 -10.59 26.50 -0.12
CA ASP A 194 -9.68 27.16 -1.07
C ASP A 194 -9.03 26.15 -2.01
N ARG A 195 -8.62 24.99 -1.48
CA ARG A 195 -8.01 23.91 -2.27
C ARG A 195 -8.98 23.34 -3.32
N ALA A 196 -10.26 23.20 -2.98
CA ALA A 196 -11.29 22.69 -3.88
C ALA A 196 -11.69 23.67 -5.00
N LYS A 197 -11.45 24.98 -4.79
CA LYS A 197 -11.59 26.03 -5.82
C LYS A 197 -10.43 26.10 -6.80
N SER A 198 -9.35 25.34 -6.57
CA SER A 198 -8.18 25.35 -7.44
C SER A 198 -8.54 24.97 -8.88
N SER A 199 -8.03 25.74 -9.84
CA SER A 199 -8.22 25.53 -11.28
C SER A 199 -7.44 24.32 -11.83
N ASP A 200 -6.53 23.75 -11.03
CA ASP A 200 -5.76 22.56 -11.39
C ASP A 200 -6.62 21.31 -11.19
N GLY A 201 -7.23 20.83 -12.27
CA GLY A 201 -8.18 19.71 -12.27
C GLY A 201 -7.61 18.39 -11.73
N GLU A 202 -6.30 18.15 -11.85
CA GLU A 202 -5.64 16.96 -11.29
C GLU A 202 -5.47 17.05 -9.77
N LYS A 203 -5.61 18.26 -9.24
CA LYS A 203 -5.43 18.60 -7.84
C LYS A 203 -6.75 19.00 -7.16
N LYS A 204 -7.88 18.89 -7.86
CA LYS A 204 -9.19 19.17 -7.30
C LYS A 204 -9.54 18.09 -6.28
N LEU A 205 -9.61 18.50 -5.02
CA LEU A 205 -9.86 17.61 -3.90
C LEU A 205 -11.36 17.39 -3.71
N ASN A 206 -11.81 16.14 -3.71
CA ASN A 206 -13.15 15.80 -3.24
C ASN A 206 -13.07 15.62 -1.72
N TYR A 207 -13.67 16.52 -0.96
CA TYR A 207 -13.77 16.36 0.48
C TYR A 207 -15.24 16.34 0.92
N THR A 208 -15.52 15.57 1.96
CA THR A 208 -16.83 15.46 2.60
C THR A 208 -16.68 15.87 4.05
N ILE A 209 -17.52 16.80 4.50
CA ILE A 209 -17.56 17.26 5.88
C ILE A 209 -18.56 16.39 6.63
N ILE A 210 -18.12 15.71 7.68
CA ILE A 210 -18.96 14.82 8.50
C ILE A 210 -19.04 15.42 9.89
N PHE A 211 -20.24 15.76 10.35
CA PHE A 211 -20.51 16.18 11.73
C PHE A 211 -21.16 15.01 12.50
N PRO A 212 -20.38 14.21 13.25
CA PRO A 212 -20.91 13.03 13.90
C PRO A 212 -21.74 13.34 15.17
N THR A 213 -21.59 14.53 15.74
CA THR A 213 -22.16 14.90 17.04
C THR A 213 -23.06 16.15 17.00
N LEU A 214 -23.08 16.89 15.88
CA LEU A 214 -23.88 18.11 15.74
C LEU A 214 -25.15 17.83 14.93
N ASP A 215 -26.25 18.43 15.38
CA ASP A 215 -27.50 18.55 14.64
C ASP A 215 -27.42 19.67 13.58
N GLY A 216 -28.38 19.68 12.66
CA GLY A 216 -28.47 20.63 11.57
C GLY A 216 -28.60 22.08 12.03
N THR A 217 -29.19 22.34 13.20
CA THR A 217 -29.30 23.72 13.72
C THR A 217 -27.94 24.27 14.11
N LYS A 218 -27.13 23.47 14.80
CA LYS A 218 -25.75 23.85 15.17
C LYS A 218 -24.85 23.95 13.96
N ILE A 219 -24.99 23.04 13.00
CA ILE A 219 -24.25 23.08 11.73
C ILE A 219 -24.59 24.36 10.96
N ASP A 220 -25.86 24.71 10.83
CA ASP A 220 -26.30 25.95 10.18
C ASP A 220 -25.69 27.19 10.85
N GLN A 221 -25.64 27.22 12.18
CA GLN A 221 -25.02 28.33 12.92
C GLN A 221 -23.51 28.41 12.66
N PHE A 222 -22.82 27.26 12.65
CA PHE A 222 -21.40 27.18 12.36
C PHE A 222 -21.06 27.69 10.95
N PHE A 223 -21.82 27.28 9.93
CA PHE A 223 -21.65 27.78 8.56
C PHE A 223 -22.02 29.26 8.44
N LYS A 224 -23.09 29.73 9.09
CA LYS A 224 -23.44 31.17 9.09
C LYS A 224 -22.36 32.04 9.70
N ALA A 225 -21.71 31.56 10.77
CA ALA A 225 -20.63 32.29 11.44
C ALA A 225 -19.33 32.32 10.62
N ASN A 226 -19.09 31.31 9.77
CA ASN A 226 -17.82 31.11 9.07
C ASN A 226 -17.92 31.18 7.53
N SER A 227 -19.07 31.55 6.98
CA SER A 227 -19.38 31.44 5.54
C SER A 227 -18.39 32.17 4.63
N SER A 228 -17.83 33.29 5.09
CA SER A 228 -16.81 34.05 4.37
C SER A 228 -15.51 33.28 4.16
N LYS A 229 -15.23 32.26 4.99
CA LYS A 229 -14.02 31.44 4.95
C LYS A 229 -14.28 30.05 4.37
N ILE A 230 -15.39 29.41 4.75
CA ILE A 230 -15.64 27.99 4.45
C ILE A 230 -16.73 27.76 3.38
N GLY A 231 -17.31 28.85 2.85
CA GLY A 231 -18.45 28.79 1.94
C GLY A 231 -19.77 28.53 2.66
N THR A 232 -20.86 28.35 1.90
CA THR A 232 -22.16 28.00 2.47
C THR A 232 -22.32 26.49 2.63
N ILE A 233 -23.34 26.07 3.37
CA ILE A 233 -23.63 24.64 3.57
C ILE A 233 -24.00 23.96 2.23
N GLU A 234 -24.64 24.68 1.31
CA GLU A 234 -25.05 24.19 -0.01
C GLU A 234 -23.87 24.04 -0.99
N GLU A 235 -22.79 24.80 -0.77
CA GLU A 235 -21.56 24.70 -1.55
C GLU A 235 -20.69 23.52 -1.13
N ASN A 236 -21.01 22.89 0.01
CA ASN A 236 -20.22 21.85 0.63
C ASN A 236 -20.98 20.50 0.67
N SER A 237 -20.23 19.41 0.55
CA SER A 237 -20.75 18.06 0.79
C SER A 237 -20.78 17.79 2.30
N VAL A 238 -21.89 18.15 2.95
CA VAL A 238 -22.06 18.03 4.42
C VAL A 238 -22.95 16.84 4.78
N VAL A 239 -22.45 16.01 5.69
CA VAL A 239 -23.13 14.83 6.23
C VAL A 239 -23.25 14.99 7.75
N SER A 240 -24.43 14.75 8.30
CA SER A 240 -24.70 14.78 9.73
C SER A 240 -25.73 13.74 10.13
N ILE A 241 -26.04 13.66 11.43
CA ILE A 241 -27.10 12.80 11.96
C ILE A 241 -28.44 13.01 11.24
N ASP A 242 -28.73 14.23 10.76
CA ASP A 242 -29.98 14.56 10.08
C ASP A 242 -29.98 14.13 8.60
N SER A 243 -28.83 13.76 8.06
CA SER A 243 -28.69 13.33 6.67
C SER A 243 -29.10 11.88 6.45
N GLN A 244 -29.11 11.06 7.51
CA GLN A 244 -29.49 9.65 7.43
C GLN A 244 -30.98 9.49 7.77
N PRO A 245 -31.78 8.78 6.94
CA PRO A 245 -33.16 8.50 7.28
C PRO A 245 -33.22 7.67 8.58
N ASN A 246 -34.31 7.81 9.35
CA ASN A 246 -34.57 7.02 10.59
C ASN A 246 -34.58 5.47 10.37
N GLN A 247 -34.42 5.01 9.12
CA GLN A 247 -34.35 3.61 8.72
C GLN A 247 -32.94 3.16 8.28
N ALA A 248 -31.92 4.03 8.33
CA ALA A 248 -30.55 3.63 8.06
C ALA A 248 -30.05 2.69 9.17
N ASN A 249 -29.39 1.58 8.79
CA ASN A 249 -28.93 0.56 9.72
C ASN A 249 -27.80 1.05 10.66
N LEU A 250 -27.14 2.16 10.34
CA LEU A 250 -26.06 2.76 11.13
C LEU A 250 -26.22 4.29 11.15
N SER A 251 -26.10 4.88 12.34
CA SER A 251 -26.07 6.33 12.51
C SER A 251 -24.73 6.92 12.02
N ILE A 252 -24.67 8.21 11.67
CA ILE A 252 -23.40 8.86 11.34
C ILE A 252 -22.40 8.76 12.50
N TYR A 253 -22.89 8.81 13.74
CA TYR A 253 -22.06 8.57 14.92
C TYR A 253 -21.45 7.16 14.93
N SER A 254 -22.23 6.13 14.59
CA SER A 254 -21.76 4.75 14.48
C SER A 254 -20.74 4.59 13.35
N ILE A 255 -20.98 5.20 12.19
CA ILE A 255 -20.01 5.20 11.08
C ILE A 255 -18.70 5.85 11.53
N ALA A 256 -18.73 7.02 12.17
CA ALA A 256 -17.52 7.68 12.64
C ALA A 256 -16.75 6.84 13.67
N THR A 257 -17.43 6.32 14.69
CA THR A 257 -16.79 5.68 15.85
C THR A 257 -16.49 4.19 15.65
N GLN A 258 -17.39 3.44 15.01
CA GLN A 258 -17.27 1.99 14.83
C GLN A 258 -16.61 1.66 13.50
N GLU A 259 -17.02 2.31 12.40
CA GLU A 259 -16.38 2.06 11.12
C GLU A 259 -15.04 2.78 11.03
N TYR A 260 -14.94 4.09 11.31
CA TYR A 260 -13.68 4.82 11.09
C TYR A 260 -12.80 4.96 12.33
N HIS A 261 -13.22 4.50 13.50
CA HIS A 261 -12.47 4.63 14.76
C HIS A 261 -12.15 6.07 15.18
N VAL A 262 -13.02 7.02 14.82
CA VAL A 262 -12.87 8.42 15.23
C VAL A 262 -13.14 8.53 16.73
N THR A 263 -12.10 8.80 17.52
CA THR A 263 -12.18 9.00 18.97
C THR A 263 -12.14 10.48 19.36
N ASP A 264 -11.60 11.32 18.50
CA ASP A 264 -11.33 12.72 18.75
C ASP A 264 -11.70 13.55 17.52
N LEU A 265 -12.07 14.81 17.73
CA LEU A 265 -12.42 15.75 16.66
C LEU A 265 -11.51 16.99 16.70
N PRO A 266 -11.24 17.60 15.54
CA PRO A 266 -11.51 17.05 14.22
C PRO A 266 -10.55 15.91 13.85
N SER A 267 -10.99 15.04 12.95
CA SER A 267 -10.22 13.93 12.40
C SER A 267 -10.36 13.87 10.89
N TYR A 268 -9.39 13.28 10.21
CA TYR A 268 -9.36 13.22 8.75
C TYR A 268 -8.94 11.83 8.27
N VAL A 269 -9.63 11.34 7.25
CA VAL A 269 -9.41 10.04 6.63
C VAL A 269 -9.32 10.24 5.12
N ALA A 270 -8.20 9.85 4.53
CA ALA A 270 -8.00 9.84 3.09
C ALA A 270 -8.26 8.45 2.54
N ILE A 271 -9.16 8.36 1.56
CA ILE A 271 -9.45 7.16 0.79
C ILE A 271 -8.96 7.43 -0.62
N ASP A 272 -8.00 6.65 -1.11
CA ASP A 272 -7.50 6.85 -2.46
C ASP A 272 -8.43 6.26 -3.52
N LYS A 273 -8.14 6.55 -4.79
CA LYS A 273 -8.84 6.04 -5.96
C LYS A 273 -8.98 4.51 -6.04
N THR A 274 -8.20 3.75 -5.27
CA THR A 274 -8.33 2.29 -5.22
C THR A 274 -9.41 1.82 -4.24
N GLY A 275 -9.93 2.72 -3.41
CA GLY A 275 -10.91 2.42 -2.36
C GLY A 275 -10.27 1.95 -1.05
N VAL A 276 -8.99 2.28 -0.84
CA VAL A 276 -8.24 1.91 0.36
C VAL A 276 -7.93 3.17 1.15
N VAL A 277 -8.05 3.10 2.48
CA VAL A 277 -7.63 4.20 3.35
C VAL A 277 -6.11 4.37 3.26
N SER A 278 -5.66 5.45 2.64
CA SER A 278 -4.25 5.74 2.37
C SER A 278 -3.56 6.45 3.52
N LEU A 279 -4.29 7.29 4.26
CA LEU A 279 -3.79 8.00 5.42
C LEU A 279 -4.95 8.42 6.35
N ALA A 280 -4.63 8.62 7.63
CA ALA A 280 -5.56 9.15 8.62
C ALA A 280 -4.83 10.10 9.58
N GLY A 281 -5.55 11.00 10.25
CA GLY A 281 -4.97 11.90 11.24
C GLY A 281 -6.01 12.52 12.17
N VAL A 282 -5.54 13.04 13.31
CA VAL A 282 -6.37 13.60 14.39
C VAL A 282 -5.81 14.95 14.81
N GLY A 283 -6.69 15.92 15.07
CA GLY A 283 -6.34 17.15 15.78
C GLY A 283 -5.61 18.15 14.91
N THR A 284 -4.53 18.76 15.40
CA THR A 284 -3.90 19.96 14.82
C THR A 284 -2.77 19.70 13.81
N ILE A 285 -2.86 18.63 13.02
CA ILE A 285 -1.80 18.27 12.05
C ILE A 285 -1.80 19.22 10.86
N ILE A 286 -2.97 19.72 10.48
CA ILE A 286 -3.18 20.58 9.31
C ILE A 286 -3.55 21.98 9.80
N ASP A 287 -2.58 22.87 9.97
CA ASP A 287 -2.83 24.26 10.43
C ASP A 287 -2.44 25.32 9.40
N SER A 288 -1.96 24.89 8.23
CA SER A 288 -1.45 25.76 7.18
C SER A 288 -1.57 25.08 5.82
N GLU A 289 -1.56 25.88 4.75
CA GLU A 289 -1.62 25.40 3.37
C GLU A 289 -0.47 24.44 3.04
N GLN A 290 0.74 24.73 3.54
CA GLN A 290 1.89 23.87 3.35
C GLN A 290 1.68 22.49 4.00
N LYS A 291 1.24 22.45 5.27
CA LYS A 291 0.95 21.17 5.95
C LYS A 291 -0.20 20.41 5.29
N LEU A 292 -1.25 21.10 4.82
CA LEU A 292 -2.31 20.47 4.03
C LEU A 292 -1.73 19.83 2.76
N THR A 293 -0.89 20.56 2.03
CA THR A 293 -0.25 20.08 0.82
C THR A 293 0.63 18.86 1.08
N ASP A 294 1.45 18.90 2.12
CA ASP A 294 2.31 17.78 2.50
C ASP A 294 1.52 16.55 2.94
N TRP A 295 0.42 16.76 3.67
CA TRP A 295 -0.48 15.70 4.08
C TRP A 295 -1.20 15.07 2.87
N LEU A 296 -1.72 15.89 1.94
CA LEU A 296 -2.34 15.41 0.70
C LEU A 296 -1.34 14.70 -0.22
N ASN A 297 -0.09 15.17 -0.29
CA ASN A 297 0.99 14.50 -1.01
C ASN A 297 1.24 13.09 -0.45
N SER A 298 1.29 12.96 0.87
CA SER A 298 1.45 11.67 1.55
C SER A 298 0.25 10.76 1.31
N ALA A 299 -0.98 11.31 1.38
CA ALA A 299 -2.22 10.57 1.18
C ALA A 299 -2.43 10.11 -0.28
N PHE A 300 -2.36 11.02 -1.26
CA PHE A 300 -2.86 10.78 -2.63
C PHE A 300 -1.78 10.73 -3.70
N TYR A 301 -0.67 11.45 -3.55
CA TYR A 301 0.29 11.62 -4.66
C TYR A 301 1.59 10.81 -4.53
N THR A 302 1.94 10.35 -3.32
CA THR A 302 3.12 9.51 -3.12
C THR A 302 2.92 8.14 -3.77
N LYS A 303 3.92 7.66 -4.52
CA LYS A 303 3.89 6.36 -5.23
C LYS A 303 3.73 5.18 -4.25
N ASN A 304 4.49 5.21 -3.16
CA ASN A 304 4.41 4.19 -2.11
C ASN A 304 3.53 4.72 -0.97
N LYS A 305 2.31 4.18 -0.86
CA LYS A 305 1.38 4.50 0.22
C LYS A 305 1.81 3.87 1.52
N LEU A 306 1.38 4.45 2.64
CA LEU A 306 1.66 3.88 3.96
C LEU A 306 1.12 2.46 4.11
N TYR A 307 -0.04 2.15 3.52
CA TYR A 307 -0.56 0.78 3.55
C TYR A 307 0.30 -0.23 2.78
N ASN A 308 1.15 0.20 1.84
CA ASN A 308 2.08 -0.70 1.13
C ASN A 308 3.23 -1.16 2.02
N GLU A 309 3.43 -0.49 3.16
CA GLU A 309 4.43 -0.87 4.16
C GLU A 309 3.89 -1.90 5.16
N ILE A 310 2.62 -2.33 5.04
CA ILE A 310 2.09 -3.46 5.81
C ILE A 310 2.66 -4.74 5.17
N GLU A 311 3.51 -5.46 5.90
CA GLU A 311 4.22 -6.64 5.38
C GLU A 311 3.63 -7.96 5.87
N ARG A 312 2.79 -7.93 6.92
CA ARG A 312 2.16 -9.10 7.54
C ARG A 312 0.83 -8.74 8.19
N GLY A 313 0.01 -9.76 8.46
CA GLY A 313 -1.18 -9.60 9.29
C GLY A 313 -0.85 -9.53 10.79
N VAL A 314 -1.87 -9.26 11.60
CA VAL A 314 -1.81 -9.49 13.04
C VAL A 314 -1.88 -11.01 13.23
N ASP A 315 -0.85 -11.59 13.85
CA ASP A 315 -0.59 -13.03 13.99
C ASP A 315 -0.14 -13.82 12.75
N LYS A 316 1.15 -14.19 12.77
CA LYS A 316 1.57 -15.52 12.27
C LYS A 316 2.34 -16.38 13.28
N ASP A 317 2.79 -15.88 14.44
CA ASP A 317 3.65 -16.66 15.36
C ASP A 317 3.48 -16.38 16.88
N LYS A 318 2.38 -15.78 17.36
CA LYS A 318 2.14 -15.60 18.81
C LYS A 318 1.35 -16.71 19.50
N LYS A 319 1.09 -17.83 18.83
CA LYS A 319 0.70 -19.12 19.46
C LYS A 319 1.88 -20.09 19.39
N GLY A 320 2.97 -19.80 20.08
CA GLY A 320 4.14 -20.68 20.01
C GLY A 320 5.41 -20.17 20.69
N ALA A 321 5.32 -19.44 21.78
CA ALA A 321 6.47 -19.24 22.66
C ALA A 321 5.97 -19.21 24.10
N ALA A 322 6.02 -20.38 24.74
CA ALA A 322 6.01 -20.45 26.19
C ALA A 322 7.12 -19.53 26.71
N SER A 323 6.73 -18.52 27.48
CA SER A 323 7.69 -17.71 28.23
C SER A 323 8.14 -18.53 29.43
N ASP A 324 9.11 -19.42 29.20
CA ASP A 324 9.84 -20.09 30.27
C ASP A 324 11.00 -19.19 30.73
N SER A 325 10.91 -18.85 32.01
CA SER A 325 11.96 -18.38 32.91
C SER A 325 12.49 -16.95 32.75
N ALA A 326 12.24 -16.14 33.79
CA ALA A 326 13.31 -15.67 34.68
C ALA A 326 12.70 -15.23 36.02
N THR A 327 12.58 -16.18 36.95
CA THR A 327 12.37 -15.89 38.38
C THR A 327 13.72 -15.88 39.08
N THR A 328 14.16 -14.70 39.53
CA THR A 328 15.12 -14.47 40.65
C THR A 328 15.30 -12.95 40.74
N SER A 329 15.39 -12.27 41.88
CA SER A 329 15.11 -12.52 43.29
C SER A 329 15.44 -11.16 43.94
N SER A 330 14.58 -10.62 44.79
CA SER A 330 14.97 -9.58 45.74
C SER A 330 14.45 -9.97 47.11
N THR A 331 15.42 -10.32 47.94
CA THR A 331 15.40 -10.65 49.35
C THR A 331 14.81 -9.54 50.22
N GLU A 332 13.93 -9.89 51.16
CA GLU A 332 13.92 -9.31 52.51
C GLU A 332 13.73 -10.43 53.53
N THR A 333 14.35 -10.25 54.69
CA THR A 333 14.82 -11.28 55.63
C THR A 333 13.99 -11.32 56.91
N LYS A 334 14.12 -12.45 57.63
CA LYS A 334 13.78 -12.78 59.04
C LYS A 334 12.42 -13.45 59.27
N SER A 335 12.29 -14.52 60.06
CA SER A 335 13.21 -15.19 61.00
C SER A 335 12.69 -16.61 61.29
N GLU A 336 13.63 -17.52 61.59
CA GLU A 336 13.61 -18.61 62.61
C GLU A 336 12.37 -19.54 62.69
N ASN A 337 12.46 -20.87 62.83
CA ASN A 337 13.54 -21.68 63.37
C ASN A 337 13.37 -23.16 62.93
N LYS A 338 14.50 -23.86 62.94
CA LYS A 338 14.69 -25.31 62.79
C LYS A 338 13.72 -26.14 63.64
N GLU A 339 13.24 -27.28 63.15
CA GLU A 339 13.92 -28.59 63.29
C GLU A 339 13.11 -29.70 62.58
N THR A 340 13.68 -30.27 61.50
CA THR A 340 13.47 -31.68 61.15
C THR A 340 14.44 -32.49 62.01
N THR A 341 14.15 -33.70 62.48
CA THR A 341 14.14 -34.95 61.69
C THR A 341 13.87 -36.14 62.67
N PRO A 342 13.80 -37.41 62.23
CA PRO A 342 12.73 -38.14 61.55
C PRO A 342 12.12 -39.27 62.43
N THR A 343 11.10 -39.96 61.94
CA THR A 343 11.08 -41.43 61.66
C THR A 343 9.65 -41.99 61.71
N THR A 344 9.43 -42.93 60.78
CA THR A 344 8.27 -43.71 60.31
C THR A 344 7.22 -44.28 61.29
N SER A 345 6.11 -44.70 60.64
CA SER A 345 5.02 -45.61 61.04
C SER A 345 3.88 -44.94 61.81
N GLY A 346 2.60 -45.16 61.51
CA GLY A 346 1.90 -45.99 60.54
C GLY A 346 0.40 -45.97 60.89
N THR A 347 -0.43 -46.41 59.94
CA THR A 347 -1.80 -46.97 60.11
C THR A 347 -2.98 -46.09 60.55
N GLY A 348 -4.05 -46.23 59.75
CA GLY A 348 -5.48 -46.16 60.15
C GLY A 348 -6.05 -44.74 60.12
N GLY A 349 -7.09 -44.41 59.36
CA GLY A 349 -8.22 -45.22 58.94
C GLY A 349 -9.46 -44.78 59.71
N GLN A 350 -10.18 -43.79 59.18
CA GLN A 350 -11.64 -43.72 59.03
C GLN A 350 -12.01 -42.43 58.31
#